data_AF-A0A9Q9DNZ2-F1
#
_entry.id   AF-A0A9Q9DNZ2-F1
#
_cell.length_a   1.000
_cell.length_b   1.000
_cell.length_c   1.000
_cell.angle_alpha   90.00
_cell.angle_beta   90.00
_cell.angle_gamma   90.00
#
_symmetry.space_group_name_H-M   'P 1'
#
loop_
_entity.id
_entity.type
_entity.pdbx_description
1 polymer ?
#
loop_
_entity_poly.entity_id
_entity_poly.type
_entity_poly.pdbx_seq_one_letter_code
_entity_poly.pdbx_strand_id
1 'polypeptide(L)'
;MASYHCQICSMAMSIARIRTPSDPPDTAWSYKGHTYVGFGQFQDIYGDAFPDQHCEQCTTLDRTPATLDEDIKNAGFGPLWPDEQDEDHEWLPEEDSDARSEKLEYDSEADSDVESSDTSQYDDRDSDDGKNDTNIHNALLELHAPPEPKHLPHGTLHKGYMYTREWQIPQYLGDLLQKRASGSYRLPLEHIAARSCKSLQGINGHVLSAEQMKGCRNHRFLLAKPLDWQADESDNIFESGSLFVLSGESNGSYISPVDPYVYPPRYGVDRVHCWTLYVNDGCNDSDGWQPLPVHSYCLDIFAKVSYRRLGRVDLNGIWHWREMQCSPESYNLTEDDVSTCPEVARGRRDHGVWSHQPGDEWLAANPVEVPELCSLVESCFSSVPLECTTNQHSQARLLRLPAELIDYIICFLEESDLNIVAATCRQLRRHTQSFFKVLAVEHMSWLWEVFEAERYPSSPDWPVTWDPCNPPGLVIPHLPHNLPSEKQETALWEEILKDDPDMENVGNAVKASNTSRREVILGPYRARVAQSLQEWRDFRGGVADWICRRPLSKDRVAHDGLDWTTMFAYKSKG
;
A
#
# COMPACT_ATOMS: atom_id res chain seq x y z
N MET A 1 9.97 13.48 -12.25
CA MET A 1 9.86 12.01 -12.15
C MET A 1 8.64 11.70 -11.31
N ALA A 2 7.93 10.59 -11.52
CA ALA A 2 6.82 10.23 -10.64
C ALA A 2 7.35 9.94 -9.22
N SER A 3 7.04 10.81 -8.26
CA SER A 3 7.74 10.88 -6.98
C SER A 3 6.79 10.49 -5.83
N TYR A 4 6.62 9.17 -5.61
CA TYR A 4 5.89 8.65 -4.45
C TYR A 4 6.71 7.68 -3.59
N HIS A 5 7.42 8.25 -2.62
CA HIS A 5 8.41 7.54 -1.81
C HIS A 5 8.50 8.10 -0.38
N CYS A 6 8.90 7.25 0.56
CA CYS A 6 9.14 7.67 1.93
C CYS A 6 10.28 8.70 1.99
N GLN A 7 10.02 9.88 2.56
CA GLN A 7 11.03 10.94 2.67
C GLN A 7 12.27 10.56 3.50
N ILE A 8 12.16 9.58 4.39
CA ILE A 8 13.23 9.17 5.32
C ILE A 8 14.12 8.08 4.69
N CYS A 9 13.55 6.94 4.30
CA CYS A 9 14.32 5.82 3.74
C CYS A 9 14.42 5.83 2.22
N SER A 10 13.75 6.77 1.54
CA SER A 10 13.76 6.94 0.09
C SER A 10 13.23 5.75 -0.75
N MET A 11 12.71 4.70 -0.11
CA MET A 11 11.95 3.63 -0.76
C MET A 11 10.65 4.15 -1.35
N ALA A 12 10.32 3.69 -2.57
CA ALA A 12 8.99 3.91 -3.13
C ALA A 12 7.92 3.19 -2.28
N MET A 13 6.71 3.77 -2.22
CA MET A 13 5.58 3.09 -1.56
C MET A 13 5.04 1.94 -2.43
N SER A 14 5.25 2.01 -3.75
CA SER A 14 4.75 1.08 -4.77
C SER A 14 5.53 -0.25 -4.89
N ILE A 15 5.92 -0.85 -3.76
CA ILE A 15 6.60 -2.15 -3.72
C ILE A 15 5.63 -3.34 -3.88
N ALA A 16 6.16 -4.48 -4.34
CA ALA A 16 5.44 -5.73 -4.59
C ALA A 16 6.12 -6.93 -3.90
N ARG A 17 5.38 -8.02 -3.67
CA ARG A 17 5.89 -9.29 -3.13
C ARG A 17 5.31 -10.50 -3.88
N ILE A 18 6.20 -11.39 -4.29
CA ILE A 18 5.90 -12.69 -4.90
C ILE A 18 6.00 -13.75 -3.81
N ARG A 19 4.89 -14.41 -3.48
CA ARG A 19 4.83 -15.34 -2.34
C ARG A 19 5.46 -16.72 -2.65
N THR A 20 5.77 -17.47 -1.60
CA THR A 20 6.18 -18.88 -1.74
C THR A 20 4.98 -19.82 -1.95
N PRO A 21 5.18 -21.09 -2.35
CA PRO A 21 4.10 -22.09 -2.41
C PRO A 21 3.42 -22.38 -1.07
N SER A 22 4.13 -22.20 0.05
CA SER A 22 3.61 -22.42 1.42
C SER A 22 2.94 -21.19 2.02
N ASP A 23 3.19 -20.00 1.48
CA ASP A 23 2.63 -18.75 1.97
C ASP A 23 1.13 -18.64 1.63
N PRO A 24 0.29 -18.09 2.52
CA PRO A 24 -1.13 -17.91 2.23
C PRO A 24 -1.37 -16.84 1.14
N PRO A 25 -2.52 -16.89 0.43
CA PRO A 25 -2.74 -16.09 -0.79
C PRO A 25 -2.77 -14.56 -0.59
N ASP A 26 -3.02 -14.09 0.63
CA ASP A 26 -3.07 -12.69 1.06
C ASP A 26 -1.68 -12.05 1.27
N THR A 27 -0.62 -12.85 1.26
CA THR A 27 0.77 -12.37 1.39
C THR A 27 1.48 -12.09 0.06
N ALA A 28 0.77 -12.23 -1.07
CA ALA A 28 1.22 -11.78 -2.38
C ALA A 28 0.56 -10.44 -2.71
N TRP A 29 1.35 -9.47 -3.18
CA TRP A 29 0.80 -8.22 -3.73
C TRP A 29 1.64 -7.68 -4.89
N SER A 30 1.01 -7.02 -5.85
CA SER A 30 1.62 -6.32 -6.98
C SER A 30 2.00 -4.88 -6.61
N TYR A 31 2.68 -4.17 -7.50
CA TYR A 31 3.06 -2.76 -7.30
C TYR A 31 1.85 -1.80 -7.28
N LYS A 32 0.68 -2.23 -7.77
CA LYS A 32 -0.64 -1.56 -7.60
C LYS A 32 -1.34 -1.97 -6.29
N GLY A 33 -0.76 -2.91 -5.56
CA GLY A 33 -1.06 -3.15 -4.16
C GLY A 33 -2.30 -3.97 -3.83
N HIS A 34 -2.98 -4.53 -4.83
CA HIS A 34 -4.33 -5.11 -4.72
C HIS A 34 -4.57 -6.41 -5.50
N THR A 35 -3.64 -6.78 -6.38
CA THR A 35 -3.54 -8.09 -7.04
C THR A 35 -2.24 -8.76 -6.61
N TYR A 36 -1.99 -9.99 -7.06
CA TYR A 36 -0.68 -10.63 -7.01
C TYR A 36 0.17 -10.24 -8.25
N VAL A 37 1.48 -10.47 -8.19
CA VAL A 37 2.36 -10.42 -9.37
C VAL A 37 2.05 -11.60 -10.29
N GLY A 38 2.00 -11.38 -11.60
CA GLY A 38 1.82 -12.42 -12.61
C GLY A 38 3.02 -12.56 -13.54
N PHE A 39 2.93 -13.44 -14.54
CA PHE A 39 3.92 -13.58 -15.62
C PHE A 39 3.64 -12.67 -16.83
N GLY A 40 2.96 -11.55 -16.61
CA GLY A 40 2.77 -10.52 -17.64
C GLY A 40 4.08 -9.81 -17.98
N GLN A 41 4.07 -9.01 -19.06
CA GLN A 41 5.15 -8.07 -19.31
C GLN A 41 5.24 -7.08 -18.13
N PHE A 42 6.46 -6.82 -17.66
CA PHE A 42 6.67 -5.83 -16.61
C PHE A 42 6.50 -4.44 -17.22
N GLN A 43 5.44 -3.72 -16.82
CA GLN A 43 5.06 -2.42 -17.37
C GLN A 43 5.28 -1.29 -16.36
N ASP A 44 5.58 -0.10 -16.86
CA ASP A 44 5.70 1.12 -16.07
C ASP A 44 4.37 1.91 -15.93
N ILE A 45 4.43 3.15 -15.46
CA ILE A 45 3.26 4.06 -15.35
C ILE A 45 2.66 4.49 -16.71
N TYR A 46 3.43 4.41 -17.79
CA TYR A 46 3.01 4.83 -19.14
C TYR A 46 2.57 3.62 -19.99
N GLY A 47 2.80 2.40 -19.50
CA GLY A 47 2.45 1.14 -20.18
C GLY A 47 3.62 0.56 -20.99
N ASP A 48 4.80 1.17 -20.94
CA ASP A 48 5.98 0.68 -21.65
C ASP A 48 6.46 -0.65 -21.06
N ALA A 49 6.77 -1.61 -21.93
CA ALA A 49 7.12 -2.98 -21.53
C ALA A 49 8.64 -3.17 -21.36
N PHE A 50 9.02 -3.77 -20.23
CA PHE A 50 10.41 -4.00 -19.84
C PHE A 50 10.72 -5.50 -19.68
N PRO A 51 11.97 -5.92 -19.95
CA PRO A 51 12.39 -7.30 -19.74
C PRO A 51 12.48 -7.62 -18.24
N ASP A 52 11.76 -8.67 -17.84
CA ASP A 52 11.95 -9.31 -16.53
C ASP A 52 13.12 -10.31 -16.55
N GLN A 53 13.62 -10.69 -15.38
CA GLN A 53 14.71 -11.66 -15.24
C GLN A 53 14.21 -13.11 -15.10
N HIS A 54 15.17 -14.05 -15.07
CA HIS A 54 14.96 -15.50 -15.07
C HIS A 54 13.93 -15.99 -14.04
N CYS A 55 12.87 -16.64 -14.53
CA CYS A 55 11.79 -17.23 -13.72
C CYS A 55 11.48 -18.70 -14.07
N GLU A 56 12.34 -19.40 -14.81
CA GLU A 56 12.07 -20.75 -15.38
C GLU A 56 11.65 -21.83 -14.38
N GLN A 57 12.09 -21.73 -13.12
CA GLN A 57 11.78 -22.70 -12.06
C GLN A 57 10.56 -22.31 -11.22
N CYS A 58 9.98 -21.14 -11.46
CA CYS A 58 8.82 -20.62 -10.75
C CYS A 58 7.54 -21.31 -11.23
N THR A 59 6.52 -21.37 -10.38
CA THR A 59 5.24 -22.01 -10.71
C THR A 59 4.12 -20.99 -10.84
N THR A 60 3.03 -21.40 -11.49
CA THR A 60 1.83 -20.60 -11.66
C THR A 60 0.68 -21.13 -10.80
N LEU A 61 -0.14 -20.24 -10.25
CA LEU A 61 -1.45 -20.59 -9.70
C LEU A 61 -2.57 -19.84 -10.44
N ASP A 62 -3.65 -20.55 -10.77
CA ASP A 62 -4.86 -19.92 -11.32
C ASP A 62 -5.78 -19.53 -10.15
N ARG A 63 -6.03 -18.23 -9.97
CA ARG A 63 -6.96 -17.70 -8.96
C ARG A 63 -8.35 -17.36 -9.52
N THR A 64 -8.64 -17.76 -10.76
CA THR A 64 -9.92 -17.48 -11.41
C THR A 64 -11.11 -18.03 -10.60
N PRO A 65 -12.05 -17.18 -10.15
CA PRO A 65 -13.26 -17.65 -9.47
C PRO A 65 -14.10 -18.54 -10.40
N ALA A 66 -14.69 -19.61 -9.87
CA ALA A 66 -15.54 -20.51 -10.65
C ALA A 66 -16.80 -19.81 -11.21
N THR A 67 -17.24 -18.72 -10.56
CA THR A 67 -18.36 -17.88 -11.00
C THR A 67 -17.99 -16.87 -12.08
N LEU A 68 -16.70 -16.69 -12.42
CA LEU A 68 -16.25 -15.60 -13.30
C LEU A 68 -17.02 -15.53 -14.63
N ASP A 69 -17.21 -16.66 -15.31
CA ASP A 69 -17.94 -16.70 -16.59
C ASP A 69 -19.44 -16.38 -16.41
N GLU A 70 -20.04 -16.62 -15.24
CA GLU A 70 -21.41 -16.21 -14.90
C GLU A 70 -21.47 -14.73 -14.50
N ASP A 71 -20.53 -14.26 -13.67
CA ASP A 71 -20.38 -12.88 -13.25
C ASP A 71 -20.17 -11.95 -14.46
N ILE A 72 -19.42 -12.40 -15.48
CA ILE A 72 -19.26 -11.71 -16.76
C ILE A 72 -20.58 -11.69 -17.53
N LYS A 73 -21.24 -12.84 -17.75
CA LYS A 73 -22.51 -12.89 -18.50
C LYS A 73 -23.61 -12.04 -17.85
N ASN A 74 -23.66 -12.03 -16.51
CA ASN A 74 -24.62 -11.27 -15.72
C ASN A 74 -24.29 -9.76 -15.64
N ALA A 75 -23.04 -9.36 -15.95
CA ALA A 75 -22.64 -7.96 -15.99
C ALA A 75 -23.18 -7.19 -17.21
N GLY A 76 -23.84 -7.87 -18.16
CA GLY A 76 -24.46 -7.22 -19.31
C GLY A 76 -23.45 -6.73 -20.35
N PHE A 77 -22.30 -7.39 -20.49
CA PHE A 77 -21.39 -7.11 -21.61
C PHE A 77 -22.11 -7.38 -22.94
N GLY A 78 -22.38 -6.32 -23.70
CA GLY A 78 -22.50 -6.41 -25.15
C GLY A 78 -21.23 -7.04 -25.75
N PRO A 79 -21.28 -7.54 -27.00
CA PRO A 79 -20.13 -8.22 -27.61
C PRO A 79 -18.87 -7.35 -27.52
N LEU A 80 -17.81 -7.95 -26.96
CA LEU A 80 -16.51 -7.35 -26.74
C LEU A 80 -15.82 -7.11 -28.09
N TRP A 81 -16.19 -5.98 -28.70
CA TRP A 81 -15.97 -5.60 -30.09
C TRP A 81 -16.73 -6.51 -31.09
N PRO A 82 -17.18 -5.98 -32.23
CA PRO A 82 -17.47 -6.83 -33.38
C PRO A 82 -16.19 -7.60 -33.73
N ASP A 83 -16.34 -8.85 -34.17
CA ASP A 83 -15.33 -9.42 -35.06
C ASP A 83 -15.39 -8.58 -36.35
N GLU A 84 -14.60 -7.50 -36.44
CA GLU A 84 -14.30 -6.84 -37.70
C GLU A 84 -13.57 -7.87 -38.55
N GLN A 85 -14.36 -8.58 -39.36
CA GLN A 85 -13.84 -9.33 -40.48
C GLN A 85 -13.17 -8.31 -41.41
N ASP A 86 -11.92 -8.58 -41.75
CA ASP A 86 -11.11 -7.76 -42.64
C ASP A 86 -11.78 -7.70 -44.04
N GLU A 87 -12.73 -6.79 -44.23
CA GLU A 87 -13.18 -6.33 -45.55
C GLU A 87 -12.46 -5.03 -45.88
N ASP A 88 -11.23 -5.21 -46.37
CA ASP A 88 -10.32 -4.20 -46.87
C ASP A 88 -10.91 -3.44 -48.08
N HIS A 89 -11.92 -2.60 -47.85
CA HIS A 89 -12.43 -1.70 -48.88
C HIS A 89 -11.50 -0.50 -49.06
N GLU A 90 -10.41 -0.79 -49.77
CA GLU A 90 -9.41 0.09 -50.33
C GLU A 90 -10.07 1.29 -51.04
N TRP A 91 -10.15 2.42 -50.34
CA TRP A 91 -10.67 3.68 -50.87
C TRP A 91 -9.67 4.32 -51.84
N LEU A 92 -9.63 3.80 -53.07
CA LEU A 92 -9.01 4.47 -54.21
C LEU A 92 -10.11 5.11 -55.08
N PRO A 93 -10.04 6.42 -55.35
CA PRO A 93 -10.93 7.04 -56.32
C PRO A 93 -10.47 6.63 -57.73
N GLU A 94 -11.30 5.88 -58.45
CA GLU A 94 -11.08 5.63 -59.87
C GLU A 94 -11.31 6.92 -60.66
N GLU A 95 -10.22 7.51 -61.17
CA GLU A 95 -10.31 8.32 -62.38
C GLU A 95 -10.60 7.38 -63.54
N ASP A 96 -11.77 7.51 -64.18
CA ASP A 96 -11.79 7.32 -65.63
C ASP A 96 -12.85 8.18 -66.32
N SER A 97 -12.42 8.79 -67.41
CA SER A 97 -13.26 9.56 -68.31
C SER A 97 -14.02 8.64 -69.26
N ASP A 98 -15.34 8.80 -69.40
CA ASP A 98 -15.86 9.26 -70.69
C ASP A 98 -17.34 9.66 -70.72
N ALA A 99 -17.64 10.58 -71.63
CA ALA A 99 -18.93 11.21 -71.83
C ALA A 99 -20.08 10.26 -72.27
N ARG A 100 -21.30 10.48 -71.73
CA ARG A 100 -22.45 11.08 -72.47
C ARG A 100 -23.80 11.08 -71.72
N SER A 101 -24.67 11.99 -72.19
CA SER A 101 -26.12 12.09 -71.99
C SER A 101 -26.69 12.28 -70.57
N GLU A 102 -26.99 13.55 -70.31
CA GLU A 102 -28.17 14.05 -69.59
C GLU A 102 -29.43 13.16 -69.74
N LYS A 103 -30.28 13.10 -68.70
CA LYS A 103 -31.55 13.87 -68.71
C LYS A 103 -32.22 13.97 -67.32
N LEU A 104 -32.52 15.19 -66.89
CA LEU A 104 -33.53 15.51 -65.86
C LEU A 104 -34.85 15.80 -66.57
N GLU A 105 -35.95 15.09 -66.28
CA GLU A 105 -37.33 15.58 -66.52
C GLU A 105 -38.28 15.11 -65.40
N TYR A 106 -39.41 15.81 -65.27
CA TYR A 106 -40.31 15.89 -64.10
C TYR A 106 -41.76 15.59 -64.53
N ASP A 107 -42.70 15.63 -63.58
CA ASP A 107 -44.18 15.75 -63.74
C ASP A 107 -45.14 14.55 -63.96
N SER A 108 -46.33 14.75 -63.38
CA SER A 108 -47.71 14.39 -63.82
C SER A 108 -48.47 13.16 -63.27
N GLU A 109 -49.14 13.40 -62.13
CA GLU A 109 -50.61 13.27 -61.85
C GLU A 109 -51.55 12.26 -62.57
N ALA A 110 -52.32 11.55 -61.71
CA ALA A 110 -53.80 11.33 -61.72
C ALA A 110 -54.51 10.18 -62.51
N ASP A 111 -55.51 9.60 -61.81
CA ASP A 111 -56.77 8.91 -62.24
C ASP A 111 -56.71 7.61 -63.08
N SER A 112 -57.64 6.62 -62.98
CA SER A 112 -58.70 6.29 -62.00
C SER A 112 -59.21 4.82 -62.15
N ASP A 113 -60.01 4.35 -61.17
CA ASP A 113 -61.10 3.35 -61.24
C ASP A 113 -60.93 1.80 -61.25
N VAL A 114 -61.24 1.20 -60.08
CA VAL A 114 -62.17 0.08 -59.75
C VAL A 114 -62.28 -1.20 -60.63
N GLU A 115 -61.90 -2.39 -60.09
CA GLU A 115 -62.85 -3.47 -59.65
C GLU A 115 -62.19 -4.73 -59.01
N SER A 116 -62.70 -5.10 -57.81
CA SER A 116 -62.91 -6.46 -57.23
C SER A 116 -61.93 -7.63 -57.43
N SER A 117 -61.29 -8.10 -56.33
CA SER A 117 -61.54 -9.42 -55.68
C SER A 117 -60.33 -9.94 -54.84
N ASP A 118 -60.63 -10.52 -53.67
CA ASP A 118 -59.73 -11.23 -52.72
C ASP A 118 -58.56 -12.03 -53.37
N THR A 119 -57.33 -12.01 -52.83
CA THR A 119 -56.97 -12.77 -51.61
C THR A 119 -55.54 -12.52 -51.10
N SER A 120 -55.43 -12.32 -49.79
CA SER A 120 -54.35 -12.77 -48.88
C SER A 120 -52.96 -12.12 -48.86
N GLN A 121 -52.43 -12.10 -47.62
CA GLN A 121 -51.05 -11.90 -47.17
C GLN A 121 -50.58 -10.46 -46.85
N TYR A 122 -50.25 -10.35 -45.56
CA TYR A 122 -49.55 -9.30 -44.82
C TYR A 122 -48.29 -8.77 -45.52
N ASP A 123 -48.08 -7.45 -45.47
CA ASP A 123 -46.90 -6.79 -44.86
C ASP A 123 -47.00 -5.25 -44.98
N ASP A 124 -46.37 -4.52 -44.05
CA ASP A 124 -46.16 -3.05 -44.01
C ASP A 124 -47.40 -2.12 -44.06
N ARG A 125 -47.52 -0.94 -43.42
CA ARG A 125 -46.73 -0.10 -42.48
C ARG A 125 -47.71 0.96 -41.91
N ASP A 126 -47.46 1.84 -40.95
CA ASP A 126 -46.31 2.23 -40.11
C ASP A 126 -46.86 2.83 -38.77
N SER A 127 -46.15 2.72 -37.64
CA SER A 127 -46.31 3.61 -36.46
C SER A 127 -45.16 3.45 -35.45
N ASP A 128 -44.15 4.29 -35.64
CA ASP A 128 -43.38 5.09 -34.68
C ASP A 128 -42.96 4.56 -33.27
N ASP A 129 -41.78 5.03 -32.85
CA ASP A 129 -41.26 5.07 -31.47
C ASP A 129 -40.99 3.77 -30.67
N GLY A 130 -40.25 2.83 -31.28
CA GLY A 130 -39.60 1.71 -30.57
C GLY A 130 -38.38 2.07 -29.69
N LYS A 131 -38.20 3.33 -29.27
CA LYS A 131 -37.00 3.80 -28.52
C LYS A 131 -37.17 3.94 -27.01
N ASN A 132 -38.38 3.78 -26.47
CA ASN A 132 -38.67 4.09 -25.06
C ASN A 132 -38.64 2.86 -24.13
N ASP A 133 -38.97 1.66 -24.63
CA ASP A 133 -39.08 0.45 -23.79
C ASP A 133 -37.75 -0.03 -23.22
N THR A 134 -36.64 0.10 -23.95
CA THR A 134 -35.30 -0.18 -23.43
C THR A 134 -34.90 0.78 -22.32
N ASN A 135 -35.35 2.03 -22.39
CA ASN A 135 -35.06 3.05 -21.38
C ASN A 135 -35.84 2.79 -20.08
N ILE A 136 -37.11 2.38 -20.19
CA ILE A 136 -37.94 1.97 -19.03
C ILE A 136 -37.43 0.66 -18.43
N HIS A 137 -37.03 -0.32 -19.23
CA HIS A 137 -36.48 -1.58 -18.73
C HIS A 137 -35.16 -1.38 -17.97
N ASN A 138 -34.26 -0.54 -18.50
CA ASN A 138 -33.02 -0.17 -17.82
C ASN A 138 -33.28 0.65 -16.55
N ALA A 139 -34.18 1.64 -16.58
CA ALA A 139 -34.55 2.41 -15.39
C ALA A 139 -35.18 1.53 -14.29
N LEU A 140 -35.97 0.51 -14.64
CA LEU A 140 -36.50 -0.47 -13.69
C LEU A 140 -35.42 -1.40 -13.15
N LEU A 141 -34.43 -1.79 -13.97
CA LEU A 141 -33.25 -2.54 -13.51
C LEU A 141 -32.39 -1.70 -12.54
N GLU A 142 -32.23 -0.41 -12.78
CA GLU A 142 -31.54 0.52 -11.86
C GLU A 142 -32.32 0.75 -10.55
N LEU A 143 -33.65 0.89 -10.62
CA LEU A 143 -34.54 0.99 -9.44
C LEU A 143 -34.59 -0.29 -8.60
N HIS A 144 -34.36 -1.45 -9.20
CA HIS A 144 -34.32 -2.75 -8.52
C HIS A 144 -32.91 -3.28 -8.25
N ALA A 145 -31.86 -2.58 -8.69
CA ALA A 145 -30.48 -2.95 -8.40
C ALA A 145 -30.23 -2.82 -6.88
N PRO A 146 -29.56 -3.80 -6.24
CA PRO A 146 -29.04 -3.60 -4.88
C PRO A 146 -28.16 -2.35 -4.85
N PRO A 147 -28.30 -1.48 -3.83
CA PRO A 147 -27.47 -0.28 -3.71
C PRO A 147 -26.01 -0.69 -3.67
N GLU A 148 -25.22 -0.12 -4.58
CA GLU A 148 -23.86 -0.59 -4.79
C GLU A 148 -23.01 -0.44 -3.52
N PRO A 149 -22.20 -1.46 -3.18
CA PRO A 149 -21.28 -1.35 -2.06
C PRO A 149 -20.25 -0.25 -2.37
N LYS A 150 -20.41 0.91 -1.72
CA LYS A 150 -19.51 2.07 -1.88
C LYS A 150 -18.03 1.72 -1.73
N HIS A 151 -17.74 0.69 -0.92
CA HIS A 151 -16.40 0.32 -0.48
C HIS A 151 -16.26 -1.22 -0.37
N LEU A 152 -16.07 -1.91 -1.50
CA LEU A 152 -15.61 -3.30 -1.47
C LEU A 152 -14.13 -3.36 -1.02
N PRO A 153 -13.69 -4.48 -0.41
CA PRO A 153 -12.27 -4.74 -0.22
C PRO A 153 -11.52 -4.67 -1.56
N HIS A 154 -10.36 -4.03 -1.55
CA HIS A 154 -9.55 -3.84 -2.76
C HIS A 154 -9.15 -5.20 -3.37
N GLY A 155 -9.40 -5.39 -4.67
CA GLY A 155 -9.21 -6.69 -5.35
C GLY A 155 -10.43 -7.62 -5.34
N THR A 156 -11.57 -7.22 -4.77
CA THR A 156 -12.82 -8.02 -4.86
C THR A 156 -13.36 -8.04 -6.28
N LEU A 157 -13.71 -9.21 -6.82
CA LEU A 157 -14.49 -9.33 -8.06
C LEU A 157 -15.97 -9.08 -7.76
N HIS A 158 -16.62 -8.16 -8.48
CA HIS A 158 -18.05 -7.87 -8.35
C HIS A 158 -18.64 -7.42 -9.69
N LYS A 159 -19.77 -8.01 -10.11
CA LYS A 159 -20.46 -7.72 -11.40
C LYS A 159 -19.51 -7.66 -12.62
N GLY A 160 -18.59 -8.61 -12.76
CA GLY A 160 -17.64 -8.58 -13.88
C GLY A 160 -16.61 -7.45 -13.85
N TYR A 161 -16.40 -6.78 -12.71
CA TYR A 161 -15.30 -5.84 -12.49
C TYR A 161 -14.40 -6.33 -11.35
N MET A 162 -13.08 -6.19 -11.51
CA MET A 162 -12.16 -6.30 -10.38
C MET A 162 -12.11 -4.92 -9.70
N TYR A 163 -12.50 -4.85 -8.44
CA TYR A 163 -12.63 -3.59 -7.71
C TYR A 163 -11.27 -2.97 -7.39
N THR A 164 -10.82 -2.13 -8.31
CA THR A 164 -9.56 -1.39 -8.28
C THR A 164 -9.88 0.09 -8.03
N ARG A 165 -9.64 0.56 -6.81
CA ARG A 165 -10.02 1.93 -6.37
C ARG A 165 -9.21 3.06 -7.02
N GLU A 166 -8.18 2.75 -7.81
CA GLU A 166 -7.23 3.71 -8.38
C GLU A 166 -7.82 4.62 -9.46
N TRP A 167 -9.03 4.34 -9.95
CA TRP A 167 -9.62 5.05 -11.09
C TRP A 167 -11.11 5.30 -10.86
N GLN A 168 -11.59 6.49 -11.26
CA GLN A 168 -13.03 6.78 -11.37
C GLN A 168 -13.72 5.98 -12.50
N ILE A 169 -12.94 5.19 -13.24
CA ILE A 169 -13.34 4.22 -14.26
C ILE A 169 -12.72 2.88 -13.83
N PRO A 170 -13.49 1.85 -13.43
CA PRO A 170 -12.92 0.55 -13.11
C PRO A 170 -11.99 0.05 -14.23
N GLN A 171 -10.77 -0.42 -13.92
CA GLN A 171 -9.94 -1.08 -14.93
C GLN A 171 -10.76 -2.18 -15.60
N TYR A 172 -10.92 -2.07 -16.92
CA TYR A 172 -11.86 -2.90 -17.65
C TYR A 172 -11.41 -4.34 -17.52
N LEU A 173 -12.30 -5.22 -17.03
CA LEU A 173 -11.91 -6.59 -16.72
C LEU A 173 -11.36 -7.30 -17.97
N GLY A 174 -11.87 -6.96 -19.17
CA GLY A 174 -11.35 -7.43 -20.45
C GLY A 174 -9.85 -7.18 -20.68
N ASP A 175 -9.26 -6.10 -20.14
CA ASP A 175 -7.84 -5.77 -20.31
C ASP A 175 -6.93 -6.67 -19.45
N LEU A 176 -7.48 -7.23 -18.36
CA LEU A 176 -6.80 -8.13 -17.44
C LEU A 176 -7.07 -9.61 -17.75
N LEU A 177 -8.18 -9.91 -18.42
CA LEU A 177 -8.59 -11.28 -18.70
C LEU A 177 -7.85 -11.87 -19.90
N GLN A 178 -7.31 -13.07 -19.71
CA GLN A 178 -6.80 -13.86 -20.82
C GLN A 178 -7.93 -14.72 -21.39
N LYS A 179 -8.27 -14.54 -22.67
CA LYS A 179 -9.21 -15.40 -23.39
C LYS A 179 -8.57 -16.78 -23.61
N ARG A 180 -9.19 -17.84 -23.12
CA ARG A 180 -8.70 -19.22 -23.29
C ARG A 180 -9.04 -19.71 -24.70
N ALA A 181 -8.29 -20.68 -25.22
CA ALA A 181 -8.62 -21.35 -26.50
C ALA A 181 -10.01 -22.03 -26.51
N SER A 182 -10.61 -22.25 -25.33
CA SER A 182 -11.98 -22.74 -25.13
C SER A 182 -13.04 -21.63 -25.07
N GLY A 183 -12.69 -20.37 -25.31
CA GLY A 183 -13.60 -19.22 -25.28
C GLY A 183 -13.93 -18.63 -23.90
N SER A 184 -13.63 -19.35 -22.81
CA SER A 184 -13.80 -18.86 -21.43
C SER A 184 -12.73 -17.84 -21.03
N TYR A 185 -13.06 -16.97 -20.08
CA TYR A 185 -12.14 -15.96 -19.55
C TYR A 185 -11.41 -16.47 -18.30
N ARG A 186 -10.18 -15.99 -18.07
CA ARG A 186 -9.43 -16.24 -16.82
C ARG A 186 -8.65 -15.02 -16.37
N LEU A 187 -8.43 -14.90 -15.06
CA LEU A 187 -7.49 -13.93 -14.51
C LEU A 187 -6.03 -14.26 -14.92
N PRO A 188 -5.10 -13.29 -14.86
CA PRO A 188 -3.68 -13.56 -15.02
C PRO A 188 -3.22 -14.65 -14.05
N LEU A 189 -2.35 -15.55 -14.50
CA LEU A 189 -1.76 -16.57 -13.62
C LEU A 189 -0.85 -15.91 -12.58
N GLU A 190 -1.06 -16.26 -11.30
CA GLU A 190 -0.22 -15.82 -10.20
C GLU A 190 1.19 -16.39 -10.34
N HIS A 191 2.19 -15.54 -10.15
CA HIS A 191 3.59 -15.93 -10.01
C HIS A 191 3.83 -16.45 -8.59
N ILE A 192 4.25 -17.72 -8.47
CA ILE A 192 4.73 -18.34 -7.24
C ILE A 192 6.25 -18.47 -7.34
N ALA A 193 6.98 -17.79 -6.46
CA ALA A 193 8.43 -17.72 -6.54
C ALA A 193 9.08 -19.08 -6.21
N ALA A 194 10.06 -19.47 -7.03
CA ALA A 194 11.06 -20.46 -6.63
C ALA A 194 12.20 -19.79 -5.83
N ARG A 195 12.99 -20.60 -5.11
CA ARG A 195 14.21 -20.11 -4.40
C ARG A 195 15.24 -19.45 -5.32
N SER A 196 15.17 -19.72 -6.62
CA SER A 196 16.02 -19.18 -7.68
C SER A 196 15.37 -18.02 -8.46
N CYS A 197 14.15 -17.60 -8.11
CA CYS A 197 13.45 -16.50 -8.76
C CYS A 197 14.23 -15.18 -8.60
N LYS A 198 14.42 -14.47 -9.71
CA LYS A 198 15.10 -13.17 -9.79
C LYS A 198 14.22 -12.06 -10.36
N SER A 199 12.90 -12.26 -10.42
CA SER A 199 11.96 -11.31 -11.03
C SER A 199 12.11 -9.91 -10.42
N LEU A 200 12.17 -8.90 -11.28
CA LEU A 200 12.23 -7.49 -10.87
C LEU A 200 10.84 -6.94 -10.48
N GLN A 201 9.78 -7.72 -10.73
CA GLN A 201 8.39 -7.32 -10.53
C GLN A 201 7.95 -7.34 -9.06
N GLY A 202 8.67 -8.05 -8.18
CA GLY A 202 8.37 -8.10 -6.76
C GLY A 202 9.37 -8.89 -5.93
N ILE A 203 9.41 -8.62 -4.63
CA ILE A 203 10.30 -9.26 -3.66
C ILE A 203 10.04 -10.76 -3.58
N ASN A 204 11.10 -11.57 -3.64
CA ASN A 204 11.01 -13.02 -3.54
C ASN A 204 10.70 -13.44 -2.09
N GLY A 205 9.54 -14.06 -1.87
CA GLY A 205 9.08 -14.53 -0.57
C GLY A 205 9.97 -15.59 0.10
N HIS A 206 10.88 -16.23 -0.64
CA HIS A 206 11.91 -17.11 -0.07
C HIS A 206 13.11 -16.37 0.51
N VAL A 207 13.33 -15.10 0.13
CA VAL A 207 14.38 -14.23 0.68
C VAL A 207 13.83 -13.43 1.86
N LEU A 208 12.61 -12.91 1.75
CA LEU A 208 11.96 -12.11 2.78
C LEU A 208 10.52 -12.58 3.06
N SER A 209 10.27 -13.01 4.30
CA SER A 209 8.95 -13.51 4.72
C SER A 209 7.93 -12.38 4.84
N ALA A 210 6.64 -12.72 4.77
CA ALA A 210 5.57 -11.74 4.97
C ALA A 210 5.61 -11.09 6.37
N GLU A 211 6.05 -11.84 7.38
CA GLU A 211 6.24 -11.38 8.76
C GLU A 211 7.42 -10.41 8.86
N GLN A 212 8.55 -10.70 8.20
CA GLN A 212 9.68 -9.77 8.09
C GLN A 212 9.32 -8.47 7.34
N MET A 213 8.24 -8.48 6.56
CA MET A 213 7.69 -7.33 5.84
C MET A 213 6.46 -6.71 6.54
N LYS A 214 6.14 -7.09 7.78
CA LYS A 214 4.94 -6.64 8.48
C LYS A 214 4.87 -5.11 8.55
N GLY A 215 3.83 -4.53 7.96
CA GLY A 215 3.61 -3.08 7.91
C GLY A 215 4.60 -2.28 7.05
N CYS A 216 5.42 -2.91 6.20
CA CYS A 216 6.37 -2.19 5.31
C CYS A 216 5.70 -1.19 4.35
N ARG A 217 4.39 -1.37 4.10
CA ARG A 217 3.55 -0.52 3.24
C ARG A 217 2.77 0.56 3.99
N ASN A 218 2.77 0.51 5.33
CA ASN A 218 2.08 1.50 6.17
C ASN A 218 2.84 2.83 6.13
N HIS A 219 2.13 3.91 5.83
CA HIS A 219 2.68 5.25 5.75
C HIS A 219 1.73 6.29 6.35
N ARG A 220 2.30 7.41 6.77
CA ARG A 220 1.61 8.61 7.23
C ARG A 220 2.08 9.79 6.41
N PHE A 221 1.22 10.79 6.26
CA PHE A 221 1.54 12.04 5.57
C PHE A 221 1.78 13.14 6.60
N LEU A 222 2.84 13.93 6.43
CA LEU A 222 2.98 15.21 7.10
C LEU A 222 2.15 16.23 6.33
N LEU A 223 1.15 16.82 6.99
CA LEU A 223 0.25 17.85 6.48
C LEU A 223 0.64 19.19 7.10
N ALA A 224 0.69 20.26 6.32
CA ALA A 224 0.89 21.60 6.86
C ALA A 224 -0.31 22.03 7.71
N LYS A 225 -0.08 22.65 8.87
CA LYS A 225 -1.16 23.21 9.69
C LYS A 225 -1.77 24.44 9.02
N PRO A 226 -3.09 24.51 8.81
CA PRO A 226 -3.75 25.73 8.37
C PRO A 226 -3.69 26.83 9.46
N LEU A 227 -3.95 28.08 9.06
CA LEU A 227 -3.81 29.26 9.93
C LEU A 227 -4.80 29.29 11.10
N ASP A 228 -5.92 28.58 10.98
CA ASP A 228 -6.99 28.45 11.97
C ASP A 228 -6.89 27.17 12.81
N TRP A 229 -5.73 26.49 12.77
CA TRP A 229 -5.48 25.24 13.49
C TRP A 229 -5.82 25.29 14.98
N GLN A 230 -6.60 24.32 15.43
CA GLN A 230 -6.79 24.01 16.85
C GLN A 230 -6.21 22.63 17.16
N ALA A 231 -5.54 22.51 18.31
CA ALA A 231 -5.05 21.24 18.80
C ALA A 231 -6.23 20.30 19.12
N ASP A 232 -6.15 19.07 18.63
CA ASP A 232 -7.12 18.01 18.87
C ASP A 232 -6.76 17.21 20.13
N GLU A 233 -7.69 16.43 20.67
CA GLU A 233 -7.38 15.43 21.70
C GLU A 233 -6.46 14.31 21.17
N SER A 234 -6.31 14.20 19.83
CA SER A 234 -5.34 13.30 19.19
C SER A 234 -3.95 13.92 18.96
N ASP A 235 -3.72 15.21 19.22
CA ASP A 235 -2.37 15.82 19.20
C ASP A 235 -1.46 15.06 20.18
N ASN A 236 -0.32 14.59 19.69
CA ASN A 236 0.59 13.74 20.46
C ASN A 236 2.01 14.33 20.47
N ILE A 237 3.01 13.52 20.83
CA ILE A 237 4.42 13.93 20.95
C ILE A 237 5.06 14.41 19.63
N PHE A 238 4.40 14.17 18.48
CA PHE A 238 4.88 14.52 17.15
C PHE A 238 4.45 15.94 16.73
N GLU A 239 3.21 16.36 17.02
CA GLU A 239 2.66 17.62 16.50
C GLU A 239 2.90 18.85 17.39
N SER A 240 3.28 18.64 18.66
CA SER A 240 3.47 19.71 19.65
C SER A 240 4.63 20.65 19.26
N GLY A 241 4.29 21.91 18.93
CA GLY A 241 5.26 22.93 18.49
C GLY A 241 5.77 22.78 17.05
N SER A 242 5.21 21.85 16.27
CA SER A 242 5.48 21.70 14.83
C SER A 242 4.56 22.57 13.97
N LEU A 243 5.01 22.97 12.78
CA LEU A 243 4.17 23.54 11.71
C LEU A 243 3.34 22.46 10.99
N PHE A 244 3.61 21.19 11.25
CA PHE A 244 2.98 20.04 10.61
C PHE A 244 2.19 19.18 11.59
N VAL A 245 1.23 18.45 11.05
CA VAL A 245 0.55 17.33 11.70
C VAL A 245 0.68 16.05 10.89
N LEU A 246 0.47 14.91 11.54
CA LEU A 246 0.40 13.62 10.87
C LEU A 246 -1.04 13.27 10.53
N SER A 247 -1.27 12.76 9.31
CA SER A 247 -2.51 12.08 8.96
C SER A 247 -2.74 10.82 9.82
N GLY A 248 -3.89 10.15 9.64
CA GLY A 248 -4.00 8.73 9.98
C GLY A 248 -3.03 7.86 9.16
N GLU A 249 -2.99 6.57 9.44
CA GLU A 249 -2.22 5.61 8.64
C GLU A 249 -2.95 5.25 7.36
N SER A 250 -2.25 5.38 6.24
CA SER A 250 -2.60 4.74 4.97
C SER A 250 -1.78 3.46 4.82
N ASN A 251 -2.33 2.50 4.08
CA ASN A 251 -1.61 1.33 3.61
C ASN A 251 -1.83 1.19 2.12
N GLY A 252 -0.74 1.04 1.37
CA GLY A 252 -0.87 0.72 -0.03
C GLY A 252 0.36 1.00 -0.88
N SER A 253 0.52 0.11 -1.84
CA SER A 253 1.39 0.25 -2.99
C SER A 253 0.53 0.82 -4.11
N TYR A 254 0.21 2.10 -4.07
CA TYR A 254 -0.57 2.72 -5.14
C TYR A 254 0.42 3.29 -6.15
N ILE A 255 0.29 2.90 -7.42
CA ILE A 255 1.12 3.47 -8.49
C ILE A 255 0.57 4.82 -8.95
N SER A 256 -0.72 5.07 -8.71
CA SER A 256 -1.32 6.40 -8.82
C SER A 256 -2.40 6.66 -7.75
N PRO A 257 -2.03 6.91 -6.48
CA PRO A 257 -2.94 7.42 -5.47
C PRO A 257 -3.38 8.85 -5.79
N VAL A 258 -4.55 8.98 -6.42
CA VAL A 258 -5.38 10.18 -6.27
C VAL A 258 -6.12 10.06 -4.94
N ASP A 259 -5.88 11.01 -4.04
CA ASP A 259 -6.57 11.15 -2.74
C ASP A 259 -6.59 9.89 -1.84
N PRO A 260 -5.42 9.38 -1.39
CA PRO A 260 -5.33 8.22 -0.51
C PRO A 260 -6.08 8.39 0.81
N TYR A 261 -6.80 7.35 1.20
CA TYR A 261 -7.56 7.30 2.46
C TYR A 261 -6.65 7.01 3.65
N VAL A 262 -7.03 7.50 4.83
CA VAL A 262 -6.26 7.34 6.08
C VAL A 262 -7.14 6.85 7.24
N TYR A 263 -6.57 5.99 8.08
CA TYR A 263 -7.22 5.40 9.24
C TYR A 263 -6.34 5.46 10.51
N PRO A 264 -6.91 5.87 11.66
CA PRO A 264 -8.18 6.60 11.78
C PRO A 264 -8.09 7.97 11.10
N PRO A 265 -9.20 8.50 10.56
CA PRO A 265 -9.27 9.90 10.19
C PRO A 265 -8.89 10.79 11.38
N ARG A 266 -8.05 11.79 11.13
CA ARG A 266 -7.65 12.80 12.13
C ARG A 266 -8.01 14.18 11.60
N TYR A 267 -8.43 15.08 12.48
CA TYR A 267 -8.72 16.48 12.11
C TYR A 267 -9.81 16.63 11.02
N GLY A 268 -10.72 15.66 10.91
CA GLY A 268 -11.73 15.62 9.84
C GLY A 268 -11.21 15.15 8.47
N VAL A 269 -9.92 14.82 8.35
CA VAL A 269 -9.28 14.33 7.12
C VAL A 269 -9.37 12.80 7.06
N ASP A 270 -10.29 12.28 6.24
CA ASP A 270 -10.41 10.86 5.89
C ASP A 270 -9.64 10.50 4.60
N ARG A 271 -9.37 11.51 3.75
CA ARG A 271 -8.54 11.43 2.54
C ARG A 271 -7.53 12.56 2.50
N VAL A 272 -6.30 12.24 2.13
CA VAL A 272 -5.22 13.22 1.95
C VAL A 272 -5.19 13.64 0.49
N HIS A 273 -5.51 14.90 0.18
CA HIS A 273 -5.48 15.37 -1.21
C HIS A 273 -4.04 15.45 -1.74
N CYS A 274 -3.68 14.57 -2.66
CA CYS A 274 -2.37 14.55 -3.30
C CYS A 274 -2.40 13.93 -4.69
N TRP A 275 -1.44 14.33 -5.52
CA TRP A 275 -1.16 13.71 -6.82
C TRP A 275 0.21 13.03 -6.79
N THR A 276 0.24 11.74 -7.07
CA THR A 276 1.43 10.86 -7.08
C THR A 276 2.66 11.43 -7.80
N LEU A 277 2.43 12.18 -8.88
CA LEU A 277 3.49 12.73 -9.71
C LEU A 277 4.29 13.83 -9.02
N TYR A 278 3.71 14.48 -8.00
CA TYR A 278 4.21 15.70 -7.37
C TYR A 278 4.21 15.67 -5.83
N VAL A 279 3.84 14.54 -5.22
CA VAL A 279 3.63 14.45 -3.77
C VAL A 279 4.96 14.59 -3.00
N ASN A 280 6.07 14.11 -3.55
CA ASN A 280 7.42 14.42 -3.05
C ASN A 280 8.01 15.72 -3.65
N ASP A 281 7.28 16.55 -4.40
CA ASP A 281 7.80 17.78 -5.05
C ASP A 281 7.47 19.08 -4.27
N GLY A 282 6.40 19.08 -3.46
CA GLY A 282 6.31 19.95 -2.26
C GLY A 282 5.56 21.25 -2.36
N CYS A 283 5.94 22.11 -3.28
CA CYS A 283 5.14 23.27 -3.65
C CYS A 283 4.76 23.09 -5.12
N ASN A 284 3.46 23.06 -5.40
CA ASN A 284 2.97 23.20 -6.76
C ASN A 284 2.88 24.69 -7.12
N ASP A 285 2.70 25.02 -8.40
CA ASP A 285 2.55 26.40 -8.89
C ASP A 285 1.30 27.14 -8.35
N SER A 286 0.54 26.53 -7.42
CA SER A 286 -0.68 27.07 -6.83
C SER A 286 -0.59 27.32 -5.31
N ASP A 287 0.61 27.62 -4.82
CA ASP A 287 0.93 28.02 -3.42
C ASP A 287 0.55 26.99 -2.33
N GLY A 288 0.22 25.75 -2.72
CA GLY A 288 -0.27 24.70 -1.84
C GLY A 288 0.82 23.72 -1.39
N TRP A 289 1.07 23.66 -0.07
CA TRP A 289 2.00 22.71 0.53
C TRP A 289 1.51 21.27 0.32
N GLN A 290 2.23 20.49 -0.48
CA GLN A 290 1.91 19.09 -0.75
C GLN A 290 2.15 18.22 0.48
N PRO A 291 1.29 17.22 0.75
CA PRO A 291 1.48 16.32 1.89
C PRO A 291 2.70 15.42 1.68
N LEU A 292 3.56 15.30 2.69
CA LEU A 292 4.85 14.62 2.56
C LEU A 292 4.81 13.20 3.14
N PRO A 293 4.96 12.14 2.32
CA PRO A 293 4.75 10.76 2.76
C PRO A 293 5.97 10.15 3.45
N VAL A 294 5.74 9.46 4.56
CA VAL A 294 6.76 8.72 5.32
C VAL A 294 6.23 7.38 5.79
N HIS A 295 7.03 6.31 5.65
CA HIS A 295 6.70 5.01 6.24
C HIS A 295 6.54 5.15 7.76
N SER A 296 5.52 4.49 8.31
CA SER A 296 5.16 4.61 9.72
C SER A 296 6.36 4.32 10.64
N TYR A 297 7.05 3.20 10.45
CA TYR A 297 8.21 2.81 11.26
C TYR A 297 9.44 3.69 11.06
N CYS A 298 9.69 4.19 9.83
CA CYS A 298 10.78 5.14 9.60
C CYS A 298 10.58 6.43 10.39
N LEU A 299 9.33 6.91 10.45
CA LEU A 299 8.94 8.05 11.25
C LEU A 299 9.03 7.76 12.76
N ASP A 300 8.70 6.56 13.22
CA ASP A 300 8.83 6.16 14.64
C ASP A 300 10.31 6.08 15.09
N ILE A 301 11.20 5.54 14.25
CA ILE A 301 12.66 5.57 14.46
C ILE A 301 13.17 7.01 14.50
N PHE A 302 12.80 7.83 13.50
CA PHE A 302 13.19 9.24 13.46
C PHE A 302 12.73 9.97 14.73
N ALA A 303 11.50 9.73 15.19
CA ALA A 303 10.97 10.34 16.40
C ALA A 303 11.75 9.92 17.65
N LYS A 304 12.12 8.65 17.81
CA LYS A 304 12.99 8.18 18.91
C LYS A 304 14.36 8.87 18.88
N VAL A 305 14.99 9.02 17.70
CA VAL A 305 16.29 9.72 17.56
C VAL A 305 16.16 11.22 17.84
N SER A 306 15.15 11.87 17.25
CA SER A 306 14.86 13.29 17.40
C SER A 306 14.57 13.64 18.87
N TYR A 307 13.71 12.86 19.53
CA TYR A 307 13.35 13.06 20.94
C TYR A 307 14.56 12.92 21.87
N ARG A 308 15.49 11.99 21.62
CA ARG A 308 16.76 11.92 22.39
C ARG A 308 17.64 13.15 22.22
N ARG A 309 17.78 13.65 20.98
CA ARG A 309 18.69 14.75 20.65
C ARG A 309 18.13 16.13 21.03
N LEU A 310 16.83 16.33 20.86
CA LEU A 310 16.17 17.63 20.94
C LEU A 310 15.13 17.74 22.08
N GLY A 311 14.76 16.63 22.72
CA GLY A 311 13.68 16.58 23.71
C GLY A 311 12.26 16.70 23.12
N ARG A 312 12.15 16.71 21.79
CA ARG A 312 10.91 16.77 21.01
C ARG A 312 11.11 16.06 19.66
N VAL A 313 10.02 15.73 18.98
CA VAL A 313 10.08 15.27 17.59
C VAL A 313 10.11 16.48 16.65
N ASP A 314 11.06 16.49 15.71
CA ASP A 314 11.25 17.60 14.77
C ASP A 314 10.72 17.27 13.37
N LEU A 315 9.39 17.31 13.21
CA LEU A 315 8.75 17.16 11.90
C LEU A 315 9.14 18.28 10.92
N ASN A 316 9.43 19.49 11.44
CA ASN A 316 9.90 20.60 10.62
C ASN A 316 11.26 20.26 9.97
N GLY A 317 12.12 19.54 10.69
CA GLY A 317 13.40 19.02 10.18
C GLY A 317 13.23 18.01 9.03
N ILE A 318 12.19 17.17 9.02
CA ILE A 318 11.89 16.27 7.89
C ILE A 318 11.52 17.08 6.65
N TRP A 319 10.66 18.09 6.81
CA TRP A 319 10.30 18.97 5.70
C TRP A 319 11.50 19.78 5.20
N HIS A 320 12.32 20.30 6.10
CA HIS A 320 13.52 21.05 5.72
C HIS A 320 14.56 20.18 5.00
N TRP A 321 14.73 18.92 5.41
CA TRP A 321 15.53 17.94 4.68
C TRP A 321 15.03 17.76 3.25
N ARG A 322 13.71 17.65 3.07
CA ARG A 322 13.07 17.59 1.77
C ARG A 322 13.36 18.82 0.89
N GLU A 323 13.25 20.04 1.43
CA GLU A 323 13.62 21.25 0.67
C GLU A 323 15.09 21.24 0.23
N MET A 324 15.99 20.76 1.10
CA MET A 324 17.40 20.57 0.78
C MET A 324 17.63 19.53 -0.34
N GLN A 325 16.86 18.44 -0.38
CA GLN A 325 16.93 17.47 -1.48
C GLN A 325 16.35 18.01 -2.80
N CYS A 326 15.26 18.78 -2.74
CA CYS A 326 14.60 19.34 -3.93
C CYS A 326 15.36 20.52 -4.55
N SER A 327 16.22 21.21 -3.79
CA SER A 327 17.02 22.33 -4.30
C SER A 327 18.39 22.43 -3.61
N PRO A 328 19.31 21.46 -3.80
CA PRO A 328 20.58 21.39 -3.08
C PRO A 328 21.44 22.65 -3.25
N GLU A 329 21.47 23.19 -4.48
CA GLU A 329 22.21 24.42 -4.83
C GLU A 329 21.78 25.62 -3.97
N SER A 330 20.49 25.74 -3.64
CA SER A 330 19.97 26.84 -2.81
C SER A 330 20.46 26.78 -1.35
N TYR A 331 20.97 25.62 -0.93
CA TYR A 331 21.54 25.38 0.40
C TYR A 331 23.07 25.23 0.40
N ASN A 332 23.73 25.42 -0.76
CA ASN A 332 25.15 25.14 -0.99
C ASN A 332 25.52 23.65 -0.76
N LEU A 333 24.59 22.75 -1.06
CA LEU A 333 24.79 21.30 -1.06
C LEU A 333 25.00 20.81 -2.50
N THR A 334 25.79 19.75 -2.66
CA THR A 334 25.93 19.00 -3.91
C THR A 334 24.89 17.87 -3.99
N GLU A 335 24.68 17.29 -5.18
CA GLU A 335 23.86 16.08 -5.30
C GLU A 335 24.40 14.92 -4.44
N ASP A 336 25.72 14.81 -4.28
CA ASP A 336 26.36 13.80 -3.43
C ASP A 336 26.00 13.98 -1.94
N ASP A 337 25.86 15.22 -1.45
CA ASP A 337 25.49 15.52 -0.05
C ASP A 337 24.04 15.13 0.30
N VAL A 338 23.16 15.10 -0.71
CA VAL A 338 21.73 14.74 -0.56
C VAL A 338 21.40 13.34 -1.10
N SER A 339 22.41 12.63 -1.63
CA SER A 339 22.27 11.38 -2.36
C SER A 339 21.72 10.24 -1.50
N THR A 340 20.84 9.44 -2.09
CA THR A 340 20.29 8.23 -1.45
C THR A 340 21.28 7.07 -1.56
N CYS A 341 21.17 6.08 -0.66
CA CYS A 341 21.98 4.86 -0.75
C CYS A 341 21.96 4.25 -2.16
N PRO A 342 23.10 3.73 -2.69
CA PRO A 342 23.17 3.18 -4.05
C PRO A 342 22.10 2.12 -4.35
N GLU A 343 21.70 1.34 -3.35
CA GLU A 343 20.66 0.30 -3.41
C GLU A 343 19.30 0.93 -3.74
N VAL A 344 18.99 2.07 -3.12
CA VAL A 344 17.76 2.83 -3.36
C VAL A 344 17.77 3.45 -4.75
N ALA A 345 18.92 3.97 -5.20
CA ALA A 345 19.09 4.48 -6.55
C ALA A 345 18.93 3.38 -7.62
N ARG A 346 19.38 2.13 -7.36
CA ARG A 346 19.13 0.97 -8.26
C ARG A 346 17.66 0.55 -8.32
N GLY A 347 16.90 0.80 -7.26
CA GLY A 347 15.46 0.53 -7.17
C GLY A 347 14.60 1.61 -7.84
N ARG A 348 14.97 2.89 -7.67
CA ARG A 348 14.38 4.05 -8.34
C ARG A 348 14.84 4.14 -9.79
N ARG A 349 14.07 3.55 -10.72
CA ARG A 349 14.23 3.85 -12.16
C ARG A 349 13.41 5.08 -12.55
N ASP A 350 13.88 5.80 -13.57
CA ASP A 350 13.27 7.04 -14.10
C ASP A 350 11.77 6.90 -14.47
N HIS A 351 11.33 5.67 -14.70
CA HIS A 351 10.01 5.24 -15.19
C HIS A 351 8.95 5.05 -14.08
N GLY A 352 9.25 5.39 -12.81
CA GLY A 352 8.26 5.49 -11.74
C GLY A 352 7.79 4.19 -11.06
N VAL A 353 8.16 3.01 -11.57
CA VAL A 353 7.94 1.72 -10.88
C VAL A 353 9.21 1.26 -10.17
N TRP A 354 9.05 0.77 -8.94
CA TRP A 354 10.16 0.23 -8.16
C TRP A 354 10.73 -1.05 -8.78
N SER A 355 12.05 -1.09 -8.95
CA SER A 355 12.78 -2.25 -9.45
C SER A 355 13.28 -3.11 -8.29
N HIS A 356 12.71 -4.30 -8.13
CA HIS A 356 13.08 -5.22 -7.05
C HIS A 356 14.37 -5.98 -7.41
N GLN A 357 15.54 -5.39 -7.11
CA GLN A 357 16.83 -6.01 -7.42
C GLN A 357 17.12 -7.18 -6.46
N PRO A 358 17.54 -8.35 -6.97
CA PRO A 358 17.98 -9.46 -6.11
C PRO A 358 19.22 -9.08 -5.28
N GLY A 359 19.13 -9.22 -3.96
CA GLY A 359 20.12 -8.77 -2.97
C GLY A 359 19.74 -7.47 -2.24
N ASP A 360 18.82 -6.67 -2.78
CA ASP A 360 18.36 -5.41 -2.20
C ASP A 360 17.00 -5.56 -1.48
N GLU A 361 16.47 -6.79 -1.31
CA GLU A 361 15.15 -7.05 -0.71
C GLU A 361 15.00 -6.53 0.73
N TRP A 362 16.12 -6.49 1.47
CA TRP A 362 16.18 -6.02 2.86
C TRP A 362 15.70 -4.57 3.04
N LEU A 363 15.72 -3.75 1.99
CA LEU A 363 15.19 -2.39 2.01
C LEU A 363 13.70 -2.30 2.36
N ALA A 364 12.95 -3.39 2.15
CA ALA A 364 11.53 -3.51 2.47
C ALA A 364 11.24 -4.31 3.76
N ALA A 365 12.28 -4.69 4.50
CA ALA A 365 12.12 -5.34 5.80
C ALA A 365 11.62 -4.33 6.85
N ASN A 366 10.87 -4.81 7.84
CA ASN A 366 10.49 -4.02 9.01
C ASN A 366 11.75 -3.74 9.86
N PRO A 367 12.13 -2.46 10.07
CA PRO A 367 13.37 -2.11 10.75
C PRO A 367 13.28 -2.14 12.29
N VAL A 368 12.10 -2.40 12.87
CA VAL A 368 11.87 -2.39 14.33
C VAL A 368 11.30 -3.72 14.86
N GLU A 369 10.38 -4.35 14.14
CA GLU A 369 9.88 -5.70 14.46
C GLU A 369 10.63 -6.74 13.62
N VAL A 370 11.87 -7.04 14.02
CA VAL A 370 12.70 -8.07 13.38
C VAL A 370 12.37 -9.44 14.01
N PRO A 371 11.76 -10.40 13.28
CA PRO A 371 11.47 -11.72 13.81
C PRO A 371 12.75 -12.44 14.23
N GLU A 372 12.64 -13.30 15.26
CA GLU A 372 13.75 -14.09 15.84
C GLU A 372 14.94 -13.29 16.43
N LEU A 373 15.05 -11.98 16.23
CA LEU A 373 16.14 -11.17 16.81
C LEU A 373 16.19 -11.31 18.33
N CYS A 374 15.02 -11.31 18.99
CA CYS A 374 14.94 -11.48 20.44
C CYS A 374 15.37 -12.88 20.90
N SER A 375 15.00 -13.95 20.20
CA SER A 375 15.43 -15.31 20.58
C SER A 375 16.91 -15.54 20.27
N LEU A 376 17.46 -14.93 19.22
CA LEU A 376 18.90 -14.88 18.95
C LEU A 376 19.66 -14.15 20.06
N VAL A 377 19.24 -12.94 20.42
CA VAL A 377 19.83 -12.15 21.52
C VAL A 377 19.70 -12.89 22.86
N GLU A 378 18.54 -13.46 23.17
CA GLU A 378 18.34 -14.30 24.35
C GLU A 378 19.24 -15.54 24.33
N SER A 379 19.48 -16.19 23.18
CA SER A 379 20.40 -17.33 23.05
C SER A 379 21.87 -16.94 23.27
N CYS A 380 22.25 -15.70 22.92
CA CYS A 380 23.58 -15.15 23.20
C CYS A 380 23.80 -14.92 24.71
N PHE A 381 22.75 -14.56 25.46
CA PHE A 381 22.79 -14.40 26.91
C PHE A 381 22.59 -15.70 27.70
N SER A 382 21.65 -16.55 27.27
CA SER A 382 21.39 -17.86 27.83
C SER A 382 22.43 -18.85 27.33
N SER A 383 23.61 -18.79 27.97
CA SER A 383 24.79 -19.58 27.60
C SER A 383 24.54 -21.09 27.76
N VAL A 384 23.90 -21.70 26.75
CA VAL A 384 24.11 -23.10 26.42
C VAL A 384 25.61 -23.23 26.18
N PRO A 385 26.31 -24.14 26.87
CA PRO A 385 27.70 -24.38 26.56
C PRO A 385 27.75 -24.94 25.13
N LEU A 386 28.22 -24.13 24.19
CA LEU A 386 28.98 -24.67 23.06
C LEU A 386 29.96 -25.65 23.68
N GLU A 387 29.84 -26.93 23.29
CA GLU A 387 30.77 -27.96 23.73
C GLU A 387 32.16 -27.52 23.27
N CYS A 388 32.89 -26.91 24.19
CA CYS A 388 34.26 -26.50 23.99
C CYS A 388 35.06 -27.80 23.90
N THR A 389 35.11 -28.35 22.69
CA THR A 389 35.79 -29.58 22.32
C THR A 389 37.29 -29.36 22.44
N THR A 390 37.78 -29.32 23.68
CA THR A 390 39.06 -29.85 24.16
C THR A 390 39.32 -29.41 25.59
N ASN A 391 39.88 -30.31 26.38
CA ASN A 391 40.47 -30.05 27.70
C ASN A 391 41.79 -29.24 27.57
N GLN A 392 41.74 -28.02 27.01
CA GLN A 392 42.90 -27.12 26.85
C GLN A 392 42.87 -25.94 27.84
N HIS A 393 42.48 -26.20 29.08
CA HIS A 393 42.50 -25.21 30.18
C HIS A 393 43.89 -24.68 30.59
N SER A 394 44.96 -24.99 29.84
CA SER A 394 46.34 -24.93 30.34
C SER A 394 47.38 -24.25 29.41
N GLN A 395 47.06 -23.91 28.16
CA GLN A 395 48.10 -23.53 27.16
C GLN A 395 47.91 -22.23 26.37
N ALA A 396 46.77 -21.53 26.46
CA ALA A 396 46.64 -20.20 25.84
C ALA A 396 47.57 -19.19 26.54
N ARG A 397 48.77 -18.95 25.96
CA ARG A 397 49.79 -18.04 26.52
C ARG A 397 49.24 -16.61 26.69
N LEU A 398 48.29 -16.21 25.86
CA LEU A 398 47.60 -14.91 25.93
C LEU A 398 46.89 -14.71 27.28
N LEU A 399 46.24 -15.74 27.82
CA LEU A 399 45.51 -15.71 29.09
C LEU A 399 46.42 -15.63 30.34
N ARG A 400 47.75 -15.50 30.15
CA ARG A 400 48.71 -15.19 31.22
C ARG A 400 49.04 -13.70 31.31
N LEU A 401 48.57 -12.90 30.36
CA LEU A 401 48.70 -11.44 30.39
C LEU A 401 47.64 -10.84 31.34
N PRO A 402 47.89 -9.65 31.92
CA PRO A 402 46.85 -8.83 32.53
C PRO A 402 45.69 -8.57 31.56
N ALA A 403 44.48 -8.44 32.10
CA ALA A 403 43.26 -8.25 31.31
C ALA A 403 43.37 -7.05 30.36
N GLU A 404 43.95 -5.95 30.84
CA GLU A 404 44.14 -4.71 30.11
C GLU A 404 45.00 -4.89 28.85
N LEU A 405 45.99 -5.80 28.89
CA LEU A 405 46.82 -6.11 27.72
C LEU A 405 46.10 -7.07 26.75
N ILE A 406 45.22 -7.93 27.24
CA ILE A 406 44.39 -8.80 26.38
C ILE A 406 43.37 -7.94 25.63
N ASP A 407 42.67 -7.05 26.35
CA ASP A 407 41.71 -6.11 25.77
C ASP A 407 42.41 -5.16 24.77
N TYR A 408 43.58 -4.63 25.10
CA TYR A 408 44.38 -3.81 24.18
C TYR A 408 44.80 -4.56 22.91
N ILE A 409 45.19 -5.85 23.00
CA ILE A 409 45.52 -6.67 21.82
C ILE A 409 44.27 -6.90 20.95
N ILE A 410 43.11 -7.14 21.59
CA ILE A 410 41.82 -7.39 20.91
C ILE A 410 41.39 -6.16 20.09
N CYS A 411 41.70 -4.94 20.54
CA CYS A 411 41.41 -3.71 19.79
C CYS A 411 42.16 -3.55 18.45
N PHE A 412 43.15 -4.41 18.14
CA PHE A 412 43.85 -4.41 16.84
C PHE A 412 43.38 -5.51 15.88
N LEU A 413 42.34 -6.28 16.25
CA LEU A 413 41.82 -7.37 15.44
C LEU A 413 40.66 -6.91 14.56
N GLU A 414 40.58 -7.45 13.34
CA GLU A 414 39.43 -7.28 12.45
C GLU A 414 38.22 -8.10 12.94
N GLU A 415 37.01 -7.75 12.49
CA GLU A 415 35.75 -8.41 12.87
C GLU A 415 35.76 -9.93 12.61
N SER A 416 36.42 -10.35 11.53
CA SER A 416 36.67 -11.75 11.16
C SER A 416 37.48 -12.50 12.24
N ASP A 417 38.60 -11.91 12.68
CA ASP A 417 39.48 -12.48 13.70
C ASP A 417 38.83 -12.47 15.10
N LEU A 418 38.07 -11.43 15.42
CA LEU A 418 37.34 -11.33 16.69
C LEU A 418 36.36 -12.49 16.91
N ASN A 419 35.69 -12.93 15.84
CA ASN A 419 34.81 -14.10 15.87
C ASN A 419 35.60 -15.39 16.15
N ILE A 420 36.78 -15.55 15.55
CA ILE A 420 37.67 -16.71 15.78
C ILE A 420 38.18 -16.72 17.23
N VAL A 421 38.60 -15.56 17.75
CA VAL A 421 39.03 -15.40 19.15
C VAL A 421 37.89 -15.68 20.13
N ALA A 422 36.66 -15.24 19.83
CA ALA A 422 35.46 -15.54 20.61
C ALA A 422 35.08 -17.03 20.59
N ALA A 423 35.31 -17.73 19.48
CA ALA A 423 35.09 -19.16 19.37
C ALA A 423 36.16 -20.00 20.10
N THR A 424 37.36 -19.45 20.31
CA THR A 424 38.52 -20.20 20.84
C THR A 424 38.33 -20.65 22.30
N CYS A 425 37.86 -19.78 23.21
CA CYS A 425 37.55 -20.20 24.59
C CYS A 425 36.64 -19.20 25.34
N ARG A 426 36.03 -19.66 26.44
CA ARG A 426 35.10 -18.85 27.26
C ARG A 426 35.73 -17.59 27.87
N GLN A 427 37.03 -17.57 28.18
CA GLN A 427 37.70 -16.37 28.69
C GLN A 427 37.91 -15.34 27.58
N LEU A 428 38.48 -15.74 26.43
CA LEU A 428 38.66 -14.85 25.28
C LEU A 428 37.33 -14.30 24.77
N ARG A 429 36.26 -15.11 24.74
CA ARG A 429 34.89 -14.66 24.42
C ARG A 429 34.41 -13.52 25.31
N ARG A 430 34.76 -13.51 26.61
CA ARG A 430 34.36 -12.43 27.54
C ARG A 430 35.08 -11.13 27.23
N HIS A 431 36.37 -11.19 26.91
CA HIS A 431 37.13 -10.02 26.49
C HIS A 431 36.57 -9.44 25.17
N THR A 432 36.33 -10.28 24.16
CA THR A 432 35.76 -9.82 22.89
C THR A 432 34.32 -9.29 22.98
N GLN A 433 33.51 -9.71 23.97
CA GLN A 433 32.16 -9.12 24.16
C GLN A 433 32.20 -7.60 24.37
N SER A 434 33.22 -7.08 25.05
CA SER A 434 33.36 -5.63 25.27
C SER A 434 33.54 -4.88 23.95
N PHE A 435 34.38 -5.41 23.06
CA PHE A 435 34.66 -4.84 21.75
C PHE A 435 33.48 -4.99 20.78
N PHE A 436 32.82 -6.16 20.73
CA PHE A 436 31.59 -6.34 19.96
C PHE A 436 30.47 -5.37 20.39
N LYS A 437 30.39 -5.05 21.69
CA LYS A 437 29.46 -4.01 22.17
C LYS A 437 29.84 -2.62 21.65
N VAL A 438 31.14 -2.27 21.62
CA VAL A 438 31.61 -0.99 21.04
C VAL A 438 31.28 -0.91 19.56
N LEU A 439 31.63 -1.93 18.76
CA LEU A 439 31.28 -2.03 17.34
C LEU A 439 29.77 -1.91 17.11
N ALA A 440 28.95 -2.60 17.91
CA ALA A 440 27.50 -2.50 17.81
C ALA A 440 27.00 -1.07 18.10
N VAL A 441 27.56 -0.36 19.08
CA VAL A 441 27.20 1.05 19.35
C VAL A 441 27.64 1.95 18.20
N GLU A 442 28.83 1.72 17.63
CA GLU A 442 29.40 2.55 16.58
C GLU A 442 28.67 2.38 15.24
N HIS A 443 28.47 1.14 14.79
CA HIS A 443 27.89 0.81 13.48
C HIS A 443 26.36 0.65 13.51
N MET A 444 25.79 0.29 14.66
CA MET A 444 24.35 -0.05 14.80
C MET A 444 23.70 0.71 15.95
N SER A 445 24.05 1.99 16.17
CA SER A 445 23.49 2.85 17.24
C SER A 445 21.95 2.95 17.31
N TRP A 446 21.24 2.46 16.29
CA TRP A 446 19.79 2.33 16.18
C TRP A 446 19.22 1.00 16.74
N LEU A 447 20.07 0.06 17.19
CA LEU A 447 19.65 -1.26 17.70
C LEU A 447 19.20 -1.17 19.18
N TRP A 448 18.05 -0.54 19.38
CA TRP A 448 17.53 -0.16 20.70
C TRP A 448 17.30 -1.35 21.64
N GLU A 449 16.95 -2.52 21.10
CA GLU A 449 16.76 -3.78 21.81
C GLU A 449 18.00 -4.20 22.60
N VAL A 450 19.19 -3.85 22.11
CA VAL A 450 20.49 -4.19 22.73
C VAL A 450 20.94 -3.13 23.73
N PHE A 451 20.66 -1.85 23.49
CA PHE A 451 21.17 -0.75 24.33
C PHE A 451 20.21 -0.31 25.46
N GLU A 452 18.91 -0.42 25.26
CA GLU A 452 17.89 -0.14 26.27
C GLU A 452 17.29 -1.39 26.90
N ALA A 453 17.47 -2.57 26.29
CA ALA A 453 16.71 -3.79 26.61
C ALA A 453 15.18 -3.60 26.48
N GLU A 454 14.76 -2.60 25.71
CA GLU A 454 13.36 -2.31 25.41
C GLU A 454 13.04 -2.70 23.97
N ARG A 455 11.97 -3.46 23.79
CA ARG A 455 11.47 -3.84 22.47
C ARG A 455 10.57 -2.75 21.93
N TYR A 456 10.59 -2.57 20.62
CA TYR A 456 9.49 -1.89 19.94
C TYR A 456 8.16 -2.60 20.26
N PRO A 457 7.05 -1.88 20.53
CA PRO A 457 5.75 -2.48 20.77
C PRO A 457 5.29 -3.33 19.58
N SER A 458 4.76 -4.52 19.80
CA SER A 458 4.24 -5.37 18.72
C SER A 458 3.07 -4.68 18.02
N SER A 459 3.15 -4.52 16.70
CA SER A 459 2.04 -3.98 15.91
C SER A 459 0.86 -4.96 15.84
N PRO A 460 -0.37 -4.48 15.63
CA PRO A 460 -1.51 -5.35 15.37
C PRO A 460 -1.28 -6.29 14.18
N ASP A 461 -1.79 -7.53 14.25
CA ASP A 461 -1.71 -8.50 13.17
C ASP A 461 -2.76 -8.22 12.08
N TRP A 462 -2.61 -7.07 11.41
CA TRP A 462 -3.44 -6.66 10.29
C TRP A 462 -2.97 -7.33 8.98
N PRO A 463 -3.88 -7.70 8.07
CA PRO A 463 -3.49 -8.24 6.76
C PRO A 463 -2.58 -7.27 6.01
N VAL A 464 -1.56 -7.74 5.29
CA VAL A 464 -0.62 -6.85 4.58
C VAL A 464 -1.32 -5.97 3.52
N THR A 465 -2.50 -6.39 3.07
CA THR A 465 -3.40 -5.69 2.14
C THR A 465 -4.59 -4.99 2.82
N TRP A 466 -4.51 -4.68 4.12
CA TRP A 466 -5.57 -3.95 4.84
C TRP A 466 -5.89 -2.59 4.19
N ASP A 467 -7.17 -2.22 4.16
CA ASP A 467 -7.70 -1.03 3.49
C ASP A 467 -8.13 0.01 4.54
N PRO A 468 -7.62 1.27 4.52
CA PRO A 468 -8.03 2.32 5.45
C PRO A 468 -9.54 2.63 5.46
N CYS A 469 -10.27 2.33 4.37
CA CYS A 469 -11.72 2.47 4.32
C CYS A 469 -12.47 1.35 5.06
N ASN A 470 -11.83 0.18 5.17
CA ASN A 470 -12.40 -1.05 5.71
C ASN A 470 -11.42 -1.66 6.74
N PRO A 471 -11.09 -0.96 7.83
CA PRO A 471 -10.04 -1.34 8.77
C PRO A 471 -10.44 -2.58 9.61
N PRO A 472 -9.57 -3.59 9.82
CA PRO A 472 -8.38 -3.99 9.06
C PRO A 472 -8.74 -5.22 8.20
N GLY A 473 -9.47 -4.99 7.12
CA GLY A 473 -10.16 -6.00 6.32
C GLY A 473 -11.64 -6.24 6.69
N LEU A 474 -12.27 -5.37 7.50
CA LEU A 474 -13.68 -5.52 7.86
C LEU A 474 -14.60 -5.09 6.71
N VAL A 475 -15.21 -6.07 6.04
CA VAL A 475 -16.26 -5.83 5.03
C VAL A 475 -17.50 -5.24 5.70
N ILE A 476 -18.00 -4.11 5.19
CA ILE A 476 -19.28 -3.53 5.61
C ILE A 476 -20.41 -4.53 5.28
N PRO A 477 -21.24 -4.96 6.24
CA PRO A 477 -22.35 -5.87 5.96
C PRO A 477 -23.37 -5.25 5.00
N HIS A 478 -23.78 -6.02 3.99
CA HIS A 478 -24.87 -5.60 3.10
C HIS A 478 -26.20 -5.56 3.87
N LEU A 479 -26.95 -4.46 3.72
CA LEU A 479 -28.33 -4.39 4.15
C LEU A 479 -29.21 -5.18 3.15
N PRO A 480 -30.22 -5.95 3.62
CA PRO A 480 -31.20 -6.57 2.75
C PRO A 480 -31.93 -5.55 1.87
N HIS A 481 -32.33 -5.95 0.67
CA HIS A 481 -33.05 -5.09 -0.30
C HIS A 481 -34.30 -4.39 0.30
N ASN A 482 -34.94 -4.97 1.31
CA ASN A 482 -36.10 -4.39 2.03
C ASN A 482 -35.72 -3.59 3.29
N LEU A 483 -34.48 -3.09 3.36
CA LEU A 483 -33.97 -2.26 4.45
C LEU A 483 -33.04 -1.17 3.87
N PRO A 484 -33.58 -0.01 3.46
CA PRO A 484 -32.77 1.09 2.91
C PRO A 484 -31.76 1.60 3.94
N SER A 485 -30.73 2.33 3.47
CA SER A 485 -29.86 3.08 4.39
C SER A 485 -30.65 4.16 5.15
N GLU A 486 -30.15 4.60 6.30
CA GLU A 486 -30.79 5.63 7.12
C GLU A 486 -30.98 6.95 6.35
N LYS A 487 -30.01 7.34 5.51
CA LYS A 487 -30.12 8.52 4.64
C LYS A 487 -31.23 8.37 3.59
N GLN A 488 -31.32 7.21 2.94
CA GLN A 488 -32.38 6.93 1.96
C GLN A 488 -33.76 6.90 2.63
N GLU A 489 -33.89 6.23 3.77
CA GLU A 489 -35.14 6.22 4.54
C GLU A 489 -35.54 7.63 4.99
N THR A 490 -34.59 8.45 5.43
CA THR A 490 -34.87 9.82 5.85
C THR A 490 -35.41 10.65 4.70
N ALA A 491 -34.75 10.63 3.53
CA ALA A 491 -35.20 11.34 2.33
C ALA A 491 -36.58 10.84 1.84
N LEU A 492 -36.82 9.52 1.82
CA LEU A 492 -38.13 8.95 1.46
C LEU A 492 -39.24 9.43 2.39
N TRP A 493 -38.99 9.49 3.71
CA TRP A 493 -39.98 10.01 4.65
C TRP A 493 -40.13 11.54 4.59
N GLU A 494 -39.09 12.30 4.24
CA GLU A 494 -39.21 13.74 3.97
C GLU A 494 -40.12 14.02 2.77
N GLU A 495 -40.05 13.19 1.73
CA GLU A 495 -40.95 13.24 0.56
C GLU A 495 -42.38 12.84 0.94
N ILE A 496 -42.57 11.69 1.62
CA ILE A 496 -43.90 11.23 2.07
C ILE A 496 -44.59 12.27 2.98
N LEU A 497 -43.87 12.85 3.94
CA LEU A 497 -44.46 13.82 4.90
C LEU A 497 -44.73 15.20 4.30
N LYS A 498 -44.16 15.50 3.13
CA LYS A 498 -44.48 16.69 2.35
C LYS A 498 -45.82 16.55 1.63
N ASP A 499 -46.14 15.33 1.20
CA ASP A 499 -47.38 15.02 0.48
C ASP A 499 -48.53 14.61 1.43
N ASP A 500 -48.22 13.91 2.52
CA ASP A 500 -49.17 13.51 3.58
C ASP A 500 -48.56 13.69 5.00
N PRO A 501 -48.81 14.84 5.65
CA PRO A 501 -48.33 15.10 7.01
C PRO A 501 -48.89 14.18 8.10
N ASP A 502 -50.08 13.58 7.91
CA ASP A 502 -50.71 12.73 8.94
C ASP A 502 -49.95 11.39 9.12
N MET A 503 -49.07 11.05 8.18
CA MET A 503 -48.23 9.86 8.21
C MET A 503 -47.03 9.94 9.18
N GLU A 504 -46.82 11.06 9.89
CA GLU A 504 -45.68 11.26 10.82
C GLU A 504 -45.55 10.13 11.85
N ASN A 505 -46.66 9.72 12.48
CA ASN A 505 -46.66 8.66 13.48
C ASN A 505 -46.29 7.29 12.89
N VAL A 506 -46.70 7.02 11.65
CA VAL A 506 -46.35 5.79 10.92
C VAL A 506 -44.88 5.81 10.53
N GLY A 507 -44.39 6.95 10.02
CA GLY A 507 -42.98 7.15 9.68
C GLY A 507 -42.05 6.95 10.86
N ASN A 508 -42.39 7.51 12.02
CA ASN A 508 -41.62 7.34 13.25
C ASN A 508 -41.60 5.88 13.73
N ALA A 509 -42.72 5.15 13.63
CA ALA A 509 -42.78 3.73 13.97
C ALA A 509 -41.97 2.84 13.00
N VAL A 510 -42.03 3.12 11.69
CA VAL A 510 -41.25 2.41 10.67
C VAL A 510 -39.76 2.68 10.83
N LYS A 511 -39.35 3.95 10.99
CA LYS A 511 -37.96 4.33 11.27
C LYS A 511 -37.42 3.62 12.51
N ALA A 512 -38.17 3.57 13.62
CA ALA A 512 -37.76 2.86 14.84
C ALA A 512 -37.54 1.35 14.61
N SER A 513 -38.44 0.71 13.86
CA SER A 513 -38.32 -0.71 13.48
C SER A 513 -37.12 -0.97 12.57
N ASN A 514 -36.93 -0.16 11.52
CA ASN A 514 -35.82 -0.29 10.60
C ASN A 514 -34.47 0.04 11.25
N THR A 515 -34.41 1.00 12.18
CA THR A 515 -33.23 1.24 13.02
C THR A 515 -32.89 -0.01 13.85
N SER A 516 -33.86 -0.64 14.51
CA SER A 516 -33.62 -1.90 15.24
C SER A 516 -33.11 -3.02 14.32
N ARG A 517 -33.63 -3.13 13.09
CA ARG A 517 -33.15 -4.09 12.09
C ARG A 517 -31.71 -3.77 11.62
N ARG A 518 -31.37 -2.50 11.43
CA ARG A 518 -30.01 -2.05 11.11
C ARG A 518 -29.05 -2.33 12.26
N GLU A 519 -29.45 -2.10 13.52
CA GLU A 519 -28.61 -2.37 14.69
C GLU A 519 -28.22 -3.85 14.81
N VAL A 520 -29.13 -4.78 14.51
CA VAL A 520 -28.84 -6.22 14.50
C VAL A 520 -27.75 -6.59 13.47
N ILE A 521 -27.66 -5.85 12.36
CA ILE A 521 -26.73 -6.13 11.25
C ILE A 521 -25.41 -5.35 11.42
N LEU A 522 -25.49 -4.05 11.69
CA LEU A 522 -24.37 -3.11 11.72
C LEU A 522 -23.77 -2.94 13.13
N GLY A 523 -24.50 -3.27 14.19
CA GLY A 523 -24.02 -3.24 15.57
C GLY A 523 -22.77 -4.10 15.79
N PRO A 524 -22.76 -5.39 15.39
CA PRO A 524 -21.57 -6.23 15.47
C PRO A 524 -20.38 -5.71 14.65
N TYR A 525 -20.65 -5.13 13.47
CA TYR A 525 -19.61 -4.51 12.65
C TYR A 525 -18.99 -3.29 13.35
N ARG A 526 -19.82 -2.34 13.84
CA ARG A 526 -19.34 -1.16 14.57
C ARG A 526 -18.60 -1.52 15.84
N ALA A 527 -19.01 -2.56 16.56
CA ALA A 527 -18.28 -3.06 17.72
C ALA A 527 -16.86 -3.54 17.34
N ARG A 528 -16.71 -4.25 16.22
CA ARG A 528 -15.39 -4.68 15.71
C ARG A 528 -14.54 -3.51 15.20
N VAL A 529 -15.14 -2.51 14.54
CA VAL A 529 -14.43 -1.28 14.13
C VAL A 529 -13.94 -0.50 15.36
N ALA A 530 -14.78 -0.36 16.39
CA ALA A 530 -14.40 0.30 17.63
C ALA A 530 -13.29 -0.45 18.39
N GLN A 531 -13.32 -1.79 18.39
CA GLN A 531 -12.24 -2.62 18.93
C GLN A 531 -10.93 -2.39 18.16
N SER A 532 -10.96 -2.47 16.82
CA SER A 532 -9.77 -2.25 15.98
C SER A 532 -9.18 -0.84 16.12
N LEU A 533 -10.04 0.17 16.33
CA LEU A 533 -9.61 1.53 16.65
C LEU A 533 -8.89 1.61 18.01
N GLN A 534 -9.39 0.89 19.02
CA GLN A 534 -8.75 0.84 20.33
C GLN A 534 -7.41 0.12 20.27
N GLU A 535 -7.33 -1.04 19.60
CA GLU A 535 -6.08 -1.77 19.37
C GLU A 535 -5.00 -0.90 18.68
N TRP A 536 -5.40 -0.11 17.68
CA TRP A 536 -4.50 0.86 17.04
C TRP A 536 -4.05 1.98 17.98
N ARG A 537 -4.97 2.55 18.77
CA ARG A 537 -4.66 3.60 19.76
C ARG A 537 -3.72 3.09 20.85
N ASP A 538 -3.95 1.89 21.37
CA ASP A 538 -3.13 1.27 22.41
C ASP A 538 -1.71 1.00 21.88
N PHE A 539 -1.60 0.47 20.65
CA PHE A 539 -0.31 0.33 19.96
C PHE A 539 0.41 1.66 19.80
N ARG A 540 -0.24 2.69 19.25
CA ARG A 540 0.39 4.01 19.03
C ARG A 540 0.73 4.74 20.34
N GLY A 541 -0.05 4.55 21.39
CA GLY A 541 0.28 4.99 22.76
C GLY A 541 1.54 4.30 23.28
N GLY A 542 1.64 2.98 23.13
CA GLY A 542 2.85 2.22 23.47
C GLY A 542 4.09 2.67 22.68
N VAL A 543 3.92 3.04 21.41
CA VAL A 543 5.02 3.59 20.57
C VAL A 543 5.44 4.97 21.04
N ALA A 544 4.49 5.84 21.43
CA ALA A 544 4.81 7.14 22.02
C ALA A 544 5.56 7.01 23.35
N ASP A 545 5.13 6.10 24.23
CA ASP A 545 5.86 5.75 25.46
C ASP A 545 7.28 5.27 25.14
N TRP A 546 7.42 4.33 24.19
CA TRP A 546 8.72 3.83 23.74
C TRP A 546 9.61 4.96 23.19
N ILE A 547 9.07 5.92 22.43
CA ILE A 547 9.79 7.12 21.97
C ILE A 547 10.27 7.97 23.15
N CYS A 548 9.40 8.25 24.11
CA CYS A 548 9.70 9.17 25.21
C CYS A 548 10.59 8.58 26.31
N ARG A 549 10.69 7.25 26.42
CA ARG A 549 11.56 6.59 27.39
C ARG A 549 13.02 6.93 27.15
N ARG A 550 13.69 7.29 28.25
CA ARG A 550 15.14 7.48 28.33
C ARG A 550 15.78 6.20 28.89
N PRO A 551 17.03 5.86 28.51
CA PRO A 551 17.77 4.78 29.16
C PRO A 551 17.76 4.92 30.68
N LEU A 552 17.77 3.81 31.41
CA LEU A 552 17.72 3.74 32.88
C LEU A 552 18.98 4.29 33.57
N SER A 553 19.22 5.60 33.45
CA SER A 553 20.39 6.30 33.98
C SER A 553 20.26 6.65 35.47
N LYS A 554 20.15 5.63 36.33
CA LYS A 554 20.40 5.81 37.78
C LYS A 554 21.36 4.79 38.40
N ASP A 555 21.45 3.57 37.90
CA ASP A 555 22.39 2.55 38.40
C ASP A 555 23.37 2.10 37.30
N ARG A 556 24.35 2.97 37.01
CA ARG A 556 25.78 2.65 36.76
C ARG A 556 26.53 3.81 36.08
N VAL A 557 26.98 4.73 36.91
CA VAL A 557 28.42 5.06 36.86
C VAL A 557 29.14 3.89 37.57
N ALA A 558 30.31 3.49 37.06
CA ALA A 558 31.03 2.22 37.28
C ALA A 558 30.46 1.02 36.49
N HIS A 559 31.19 0.40 35.56
CA HIS A 559 32.66 0.29 35.48
C HIS A 559 33.32 0.84 34.20
N ASP A 560 32.56 1.18 33.15
CA ASP A 560 33.11 1.13 31.77
C ASP A 560 33.42 2.51 31.14
N GLY A 561 33.36 3.61 31.90
CA GLY A 561 33.82 4.96 31.49
C GLY A 561 33.07 5.66 30.35
N LEU A 562 32.22 4.96 29.60
CA LEU A 562 31.46 5.49 28.45
C LEU A 562 30.24 6.32 28.92
N ASP A 563 30.40 7.64 28.89
CA ASP A 563 29.30 8.59 29.02
C ASP A 563 28.54 8.67 27.69
N TRP A 564 27.36 8.06 27.65
CA TRP A 564 26.44 8.07 26.52
C TRP A 564 26.02 9.48 26.05
N THR A 565 26.13 10.50 26.91
CA THR A 565 25.89 11.90 26.49
C THR A 565 27.05 12.47 25.66
N THR A 566 28.26 11.92 25.80
CA THR A 566 29.43 12.38 25.02
C THR A 566 29.57 11.71 23.65
N MET A 567 29.17 10.44 23.49
CA MET A 567 29.23 9.77 22.18
C MET A 567 28.37 10.46 21.11
N PHE A 568 27.18 10.95 21.47
CA PHE A 568 26.32 11.69 20.54
C PHE A 568 26.67 13.19 20.41
N ALA A 569 27.61 13.70 21.20
CA ALA A 569 28.11 15.07 21.07
C ALA A 569 29.24 15.21 20.01
N TYR A 570 29.84 14.10 19.58
CA TYR A 570 30.99 14.09 18.67
C TYR A 570 30.59 14.08 17.18
N LYS A 571 30.07 15.22 16.70
CA LYS A 571 30.24 15.72 15.30
C LYS A 571 29.73 17.17 15.19
N SER A 572 30.46 18.09 15.82
CA SER A 572 30.31 19.54 15.63
C SER A 572 31.65 20.28 15.76
N LYS A 573 32.63 19.84 14.96
CA LYS A 573 33.91 20.53 14.70
C LYS A 573 34.67 19.81 13.58
N GLY A 574 35.03 20.56 12.54
CA GLY A 574 35.54 20.05 11.27
C GLY A 574 34.60 20.51 10.18
#